data_AF-A0A3C0X0C1-F1
#
_entry.id   AF-A0A3C0X0C1-F1
#
_cell.length_a   1.000
_cell.length_b   1.000
_cell.length_c   1.000
_cell.angle_alpha   90.00
_cell.angle_beta   90.00
_cell.angle_gamma   90.00
#
_symmetry.space_group_name_H-M   'P 1'
#
loop_
_entity.id
_entity.type
_entity.pdbx_description
1 polymer ?
#
loop_
_entity_poly.entity_id
_entity_poly.type
_entity_poly.pdbx_seq_one_letter_code
_entity_poly.pdbx_strand_id
1 'polypeptide(L)'
;MFTMQEWLNVLESGHKYHICIWSGVAVSQAIGLDFFHRIHHTNICKYIKAEPRGLKGCKRCRACADLKAQKAGKFSGLCIHGLYEIAYPVYYEGEYVATVYISNLYKSSPESEKRLKKNLQLLRTQRSGYQKYARLV
;
A
#
# COMPACT_ATOMS: atom_id res chain seq x y z
N MET A 1 -10.57 -8.24 -24.54
CA MET A 1 -10.91 -7.41 -23.37
C MET A 1 -9.85 -7.68 -22.31
N PHE A 2 -9.23 -6.66 -21.73
CA PHE A 2 -8.20 -6.86 -20.70
C PHE A 2 -8.81 -7.44 -19.42
N THR A 3 -8.10 -8.37 -18.81
CA THR A 3 -8.30 -8.84 -17.43
C THR A 3 -8.01 -7.72 -16.44
N MET A 4 -8.43 -7.90 -15.18
CA MET A 4 -8.11 -6.94 -14.11
C MET A 4 -6.59 -6.78 -13.95
N GLN A 5 -5.84 -7.89 -13.98
CA GLN A 5 -4.39 -7.85 -13.85
C GLN A 5 -3.72 -7.08 -14.99
N GLU A 6 -4.17 -7.27 -16.23
CA GLU A 6 -3.66 -6.52 -17.39
C GLU A 6 -3.98 -5.03 -17.28
N TRP A 7 -5.17 -4.67 -16.81
CA TRP A 7 -5.51 -3.27 -16.53
C TRP A 7 -4.57 -2.64 -15.51
N LEU A 8 -4.31 -3.32 -14.39
CA LEU A 8 -3.39 -2.83 -13.35
C LEU A 8 -1.98 -2.64 -13.92
N ASN A 9 -1.49 -3.62 -14.68
CA ASN A 9 -0.18 -3.53 -15.31
C ASN A 9 -0.06 -2.35 -16.29
N VAL A 10 -1.10 -2.10 -17.09
CA VAL A 10 -1.13 -0.96 -18.03
C VAL A 10 -1.19 0.37 -17.28
N LEU A 11 -2.02 0.47 -16.23
CA LEU A 11 -2.16 1.68 -15.43
C LEU A 11 -0.87 2.00 -14.65
N GLU A 12 -0.16 1.00 -14.15
CA GLU A 12 1.09 1.20 -13.43
C GLU A 12 2.29 1.42 -14.36
N SER A 13 2.19 1.04 -15.63
CA SER A 13 3.28 1.16 -16.61
C SER A 13 3.76 2.60 -16.74
N GLY A 14 5.07 2.83 -16.53
CA GLY A 14 5.70 4.16 -16.57
C GLY A 14 5.44 5.03 -15.34
N HIS A 15 4.69 4.53 -14.35
CA HIS A 15 4.37 5.26 -13.13
C HIS A 15 5.08 4.68 -11.91
N LYS A 16 5.33 5.55 -10.91
CA LYS A 16 5.91 5.14 -9.62
C LYS A 16 4.85 4.69 -8.61
N TYR A 17 3.57 4.95 -8.85
CA TYR A 17 2.50 4.53 -7.92
C TYR A 17 2.21 3.03 -8.06
N HIS A 18 1.60 2.45 -7.03
CA HIS A 18 1.20 1.05 -7.00
C HIS A 18 -0.27 0.95 -6.61
N ILE A 19 -1.07 0.29 -7.43
CA ILE A 19 -2.49 0.02 -7.20
C ILE A 19 -2.61 -1.30 -6.43
N CYS A 20 -3.36 -1.27 -5.35
CA CYS A 20 -3.62 -2.45 -4.52
C CYS A 20 -5.13 -2.59 -4.31
N ILE A 21 -5.70 -3.74 -4.64
CA ILE A 21 -7.09 -4.07 -4.35
C ILE A 21 -7.11 -4.96 -3.12
N TRP A 22 -7.53 -4.38 -2.01
CA TRP A 22 -7.72 -5.13 -0.77
C TRP A 22 -9.12 -5.71 -0.73
N SER A 23 -9.22 -7.04 -0.84
CA SER A 23 -10.48 -7.77 -0.80
C SER A 23 -10.33 -9.12 -0.08
N GLY A 24 -11.48 -9.76 0.19
CA GLY A 24 -11.51 -11.15 0.62
C GLY A 24 -10.89 -12.10 -0.40
N VAL A 25 -10.43 -13.28 0.04
CA VAL A 25 -9.72 -14.25 -0.82
C VAL A 25 -10.57 -14.67 -2.03
N ALA A 26 -11.85 -14.95 -1.81
CA ALA A 26 -12.78 -15.35 -2.88
C ALA A 26 -12.91 -14.27 -3.97
N VAL A 27 -13.07 -13.01 -3.57
CA VAL A 27 -13.13 -11.87 -4.50
C VAL A 27 -11.83 -11.74 -5.26
N SER A 28 -10.68 -11.79 -4.57
CA SER A 28 -9.36 -11.69 -5.21
C SER A 28 -9.14 -12.79 -6.26
N GLN A 29 -9.55 -14.03 -5.96
CA GLN A 29 -9.46 -15.16 -6.89
C GLN A 29 -10.41 -14.99 -8.09
N ALA A 30 -11.65 -14.58 -7.85
CA ALA A 30 -12.65 -14.39 -8.90
C ALA A 30 -12.23 -13.35 -9.95
N ILE A 31 -11.52 -12.30 -9.53
CA ILE A 31 -11.02 -11.25 -10.44
C ILE A 31 -9.57 -11.49 -10.93
N GLY A 32 -8.97 -12.64 -10.59
CA GLY A 32 -7.64 -13.01 -11.06
C GLY A 32 -6.52 -12.07 -10.61
N LEU A 33 -6.59 -11.56 -9.37
CA LEU A 33 -5.58 -10.65 -8.82
C LEU A 33 -4.32 -11.40 -8.36
N ASP A 34 -3.16 -10.93 -8.82
CA ASP A 34 -1.88 -11.35 -8.27
C ASP A 34 -1.73 -10.91 -6.81
N PHE A 35 -0.97 -11.70 -6.04
CA PHE A 35 -0.72 -11.43 -4.63
C PHE A 35 -0.12 -10.03 -4.38
N PHE A 36 0.72 -9.54 -5.28
CA PHE A 36 1.37 -8.24 -5.14
C PHE A 36 0.42 -7.05 -5.35
N HIS A 37 -0.68 -7.25 -6.06
CA HIS A 37 -1.77 -6.26 -6.16
C HIS A 37 -2.78 -6.37 -5.01
N ARG A 38 -2.53 -7.22 -4.00
CA ARG A 38 -3.34 -7.30 -2.75
C ARG A 38 -2.70 -6.59 -1.57
N ILE A 39 -1.43 -6.18 -1.69
CA ILE A 39 -0.67 -5.55 -0.61
C ILE A 39 0.27 -4.46 -1.15
N HIS A 40 0.54 -3.44 -0.36
CA HIS A 40 1.60 -2.48 -0.72
C HIS A 40 2.96 -3.20 -0.84
N HIS A 41 3.66 -2.98 -1.95
CA HIS A 41 4.83 -3.77 -2.31
C HIS A 41 6.03 -2.92 -2.76
N THR A 42 6.42 -1.95 -1.94
CA THR A 42 7.70 -1.25 -2.09
C THR A 42 8.82 -1.99 -1.36
N ASN A 43 10.08 -1.71 -1.67
CA ASN A 43 11.23 -2.33 -0.98
C ASN A 43 11.21 -2.08 0.54
N ILE A 44 10.80 -0.88 0.97
CA ILE A 44 10.66 -0.57 2.41
C ILE A 44 9.50 -1.36 3.04
N CYS A 45 8.38 -1.49 2.32
CA CYS A 45 7.24 -2.28 2.80
C CYS A 45 7.58 -3.77 2.90
N LYS A 46 8.34 -4.33 1.95
CA LYS A 46 8.81 -5.73 1.99
C LYS A 46 9.56 -6.01 3.29
N TYR A 47 10.53 -5.17 3.62
CA TYR A 47 11.30 -5.33 4.85
C TYR A 47 10.40 -5.23 6.08
N ILE A 48 9.60 -4.17 6.18
CA ILE A 48 8.76 -3.93 7.37
C ILE A 48 7.77 -5.08 7.57
N LYS A 49 7.19 -5.61 6.49
CA LYS A 49 6.21 -6.70 6.55
C LYS A 49 6.84 -8.08 6.76
N ALA A 50 8.16 -8.22 6.57
CA ALA A 50 8.88 -9.45 6.94
C ALA A 50 8.95 -9.63 8.47
N GLU A 51 8.90 -8.53 9.23
CA GLU A 51 8.84 -8.55 10.69
C GLU A 51 7.38 -8.65 11.18
N PRO A 52 7.00 -9.66 12.01
CA PRO A 52 5.64 -9.83 12.51
C PRO A 52 5.04 -8.58 13.15
N ARG A 53 5.84 -7.82 13.92
CA ARG A 53 5.39 -6.56 14.53
C ARG A 53 5.08 -5.50 13.47
N GLY A 54 5.90 -5.40 12.42
CA GLY A 54 5.71 -4.47 11.31
C GLY A 54 4.49 -4.82 10.47
N LEU A 55 4.28 -6.11 10.16
CA LEU A 55 3.07 -6.58 9.46
C LEU A 55 1.79 -6.30 10.28
N LYS A 56 1.82 -6.52 11.59
CA LYS A 56 0.69 -6.20 12.49
C LYS A 56 0.38 -4.71 12.48
N GLY A 57 1.40 -3.86 12.49
CA GLY A 57 1.25 -2.41 12.35
C GLY A 57 0.59 -2.01 11.03
N CYS A 58 1.06 -2.57 9.91
CA CYS A 58 0.47 -2.34 8.59
C CYS A 58 -1.00 -2.75 8.53
N LYS A 59 -1.36 -3.94 9.06
CA LYS A 59 -2.75 -4.42 9.09
C LYS A 59 -3.68 -3.48 9.86
N ARG A 60 -3.23 -2.97 11.03
CA ARG A 60 -3.98 -2.00 11.83
C ARG A 60 -4.16 -0.66 11.12
N CYS A 61 -3.08 -0.13 10.55
CA CYS A 61 -3.12 1.12 9.77
C CYS A 61 -4.13 1.03 8.62
N ARG A 62 -4.11 -0.09 7.88
CA ARG A 62 -5.03 -0.33 6.77
C ARG A 62 -6.48 -0.45 7.25
N ALA A 63 -6.75 -1.20 8.33
CA ALA A 63 -8.11 -1.30 8.86
C ALA A 63 -8.69 0.08 9.23
N CYS A 64 -7.87 0.98 9.80
CA CYS A 64 -8.27 2.36 10.03
C CYS A 64 -8.54 3.13 8.73
N ALA A 65 -7.73 2.92 7.69
CA ALA A 65 -7.92 3.56 6.39
C ALA A 65 -9.19 3.07 5.69
N ASP A 66 -9.45 1.76 5.70
CA ASP A 66 -10.68 1.14 5.17
C ASP A 66 -11.92 1.74 5.85
N LEU A 67 -11.96 1.78 7.19
CA LEU A 67 -13.09 2.34 7.93
C LEU A 67 -13.32 3.84 7.61
N LYS A 68 -12.24 4.62 7.48
CA LYS A 68 -12.34 6.03 7.08
C LYS A 68 -12.88 6.16 5.65
N ALA A 69 -12.39 5.34 4.73
CA ALA A 69 -12.81 5.34 3.35
C ALA A 69 -14.28 4.96 3.21
N GLN A 70 -14.73 3.90 3.89
CA GLN A 70 -16.13 3.48 3.93
C GLN A 70 -17.05 4.57 4.49
N LYS A 71 -16.64 5.26 5.56
CA LYS A 71 -17.47 6.32 6.17
C LYS A 71 -17.56 7.58 5.30
N ALA A 72 -16.48 7.96 4.61
CA ALA A 72 -16.37 9.23 3.90
C ALA A 72 -16.46 9.09 2.37
N GLY A 73 -16.64 7.88 1.84
CA GLY A 73 -16.57 7.56 0.41
C GLY A 73 -15.15 7.57 -0.18
N LYS A 74 -14.16 8.06 0.55
CA LYS A 74 -12.72 8.00 0.21
C LYS A 74 -11.86 8.32 1.43
N PHE A 75 -10.63 7.88 1.41
CA PHE A 75 -9.59 8.33 2.33
C PHE A 75 -8.34 8.73 1.55
N SER A 76 -7.62 9.74 2.02
CA SER A 76 -6.28 10.04 1.54
C SER A 76 -5.40 10.51 2.69
N GLY A 77 -4.17 10.03 2.76
CA GLY A 77 -3.32 10.31 3.90
C GLY A 77 -1.97 9.62 3.86
N LEU A 78 -1.16 9.90 4.88
CA LEU A 78 0.10 9.20 5.08
C LEU A 78 -0.13 7.93 5.89
N CYS A 79 0.40 6.80 5.39
CA CYS A 79 0.49 5.58 6.18
C CYS A 79 1.48 5.77 7.35
N ILE A 80 1.49 4.82 8.29
CA ILE A 80 2.41 4.83 9.44
C ILE A 80 3.90 4.81 9.04
N HIS A 81 4.21 4.49 7.78
CA HIS A 81 5.57 4.47 7.25
C HIS A 81 5.93 5.69 6.40
N GLY A 82 5.00 6.63 6.19
CA GLY A 82 5.27 7.89 5.50
C GLY A 82 5.01 7.89 4.00
N LEU A 83 4.51 6.79 3.43
CA LEU A 83 4.00 6.80 2.05
C LEU A 83 2.60 7.42 2.04
N TYR A 84 2.31 8.23 1.04
CA TYR A 84 0.97 8.75 0.83
C TYR A 84 0.13 7.71 0.07
N GLU A 85 -1.13 7.60 0.44
CA GLU A 85 -2.09 6.66 -0.13
C GLU A 85 -3.45 7.32 -0.31
N ILE A 86 -4.16 6.89 -1.34
CA ILE A 86 -5.57 7.18 -1.57
C ILE A 86 -6.30 5.84 -1.55
N ALA A 87 -7.39 5.75 -0.78
CA ALA A 87 -8.19 4.55 -0.61
C ALA A 87 -9.64 4.85 -1.00
N TYR A 88 -10.21 4.02 -1.86
CA TYR A 88 -11.57 4.13 -2.34
C TYR A 88 -12.33 2.83 -2.06
N PRO A 89 -13.43 2.86 -1.30
CA PRO A 89 -14.22 1.66 -1.02
C PRO A 89 -15.03 1.27 -2.26
N VAL A 90 -15.13 -0.02 -2.52
CA VAL A 90 -15.93 -0.60 -3.60
C VAL A 90 -17.08 -1.37 -2.99
N TYR A 91 -18.28 -1.06 -3.47
CA TYR A 91 -19.52 -1.70 -3.06
C TYR A 91 -20.13 -2.45 -4.24
N TYR A 92 -20.68 -3.64 -3.97
CA TYR A 92 -21.46 -4.43 -4.92
C TYR A 92 -22.77 -4.79 -4.25
N GLU A 93 -23.90 -4.46 -4.88
CA GLU A 93 -25.25 -4.65 -4.31
C GLU A 93 -25.42 -4.04 -2.91
N GLY A 94 -24.77 -2.89 -2.66
CA GLY A 94 -24.82 -2.19 -1.37
C GLY A 94 -23.83 -2.70 -0.31
N GLU A 95 -23.17 -3.84 -0.55
CA GLU A 95 -22.23 -4.46 0.38
C GLU A 95 -20.78 -4.08 0.06
N TYR A 96 -19.99 -3.81 1.10
CA TYR A 96 -18.55 -3.53 0.94
C TYR A 96 -17.81 -4.81 0.53
N VAL A 97 -17.15 -4.79 -0.63
CA VAL A 97 -16.45 -5.97 -1.18
C VAL A 97 -14.93 -5.80 -1.26
N ALA A 98 -14.45 -4.56 -1.39
CA ALA A 98 -13.03 -4.26 -1.51
C ALA A 98 -12.73 -2.80 -1.22
N THR A 99 -11.45 -2.49 -1.00
CA THR A 99 -10.92 -1.13 -1.10
C THR A 99 -9.83 -1.10 -2.16
N VAL A 100 -9.91 -0.17 -3.11
CA VAL A 100 -8.84 0.12 -4.06
C VAL A 100 -7.92 1.18 -3.45
N TYR A 101 -6.64 0.87 -3.38
CA TYR A 101 -5.58 1.74 -2.91
C TYR A 101 -4.73 2.19 -4.09
N ILE A 102 -4.48 3.50 -4.21
CA ILE A 102 -3.35 4.03 -4.98
C ILE A 102 -2.29 4.42 -3.96
N SER A 103 -1.17 3.72 -3.99
CA SER A 103 -0.11 3.78 -2.99
C SER A 103 1.24 4.11 -3.62
N ASN A 104 2.29 4.12 -2.79
CA ASN A 104 3.64 4.53 -3.19
C ASN A 104 3.68 5.97 -3.75
N LEU A 105 2.75 6.82 -3.33
CA LEU A 105 2.77 8.23 -3.68
C LEU A 105 3.75 8.93 -2.74
N TYR A 106 4.75 9.58 -3.33
CA TYR A 106 5.63 10.45 -2.57
C TYR A 106 5.00 11.84 -2.51
N LYS A 107 4.54 12.22 -1.31
CA LYS A 107 4.16 13.59 -1.02
C LYS A 107 5.34 14.21 -0.29
N SER A 108 6.09 15.09 -0.97
CA SER A 108 7.24 15.81 -0.41
C SER A 108 6.77 16.72 0.74
N SER A 109 6.64 16.16 1.93
CA SER A 109 6.23 16.85 3.15
C SER A 109 7.16 16.48 4.30
N PRO A 110 7.41 17.42 5.24
CA PRO A 110 8.24 17.15 6.42
C PRO A 110 7.74 15.94 7.23
N GLU A 111 6.42 15.72 7.24
CA GLU A 111 5.80 14.60 7.94
C GLU A 111 6.08 13.24 7.24
N SER A 112 5.98 13.19 5.91
CA SER A 112 6.33 12.00 5.12
C SER A 112 7.79 11.63 5.38
N GLU A 113 8.69 12.61 5.25
CA GLU A 113 10.12 12.40 5.49
C GLU A 113 10.43 11.94 6.91
N LYS A 114 9.82 12.57 7.92
CA LYS A 114 10.03 12.19 9.33
C LYS A 114 9.64 10.74 9.57
N ARG A 115 8.49 10.31 9.06
CA ARG A 115 8.00 8.93 9.18
C ARG A 115 8.91 7.96 8.40
N LEU A 116 9.33 8.32 7.18
CA LEU A 116 10.24 7.51 6.38
C LEU A 116 11.59 7.35 7.10
N LYS A 117 12.22 8.45 7.53
CA LYS A 117 13.50 8.49 8.26
C LYS A 117 13.47 7.64 9.53
N LYS A 118 12.40 7.72 10.33
CA LYS A 118 12.23 6.86 11.52
C LYS A 118 12.25 5.38 11.18
N ASN A 119 11.55 4.97 10.13
CA ASN A 119 11.56 3.57 9.69
C ASN A 119 12.94 3.17 9.14
N LEU A 120 13.56 4.04 8.34
CA LEU A 120 14.89 3.80 7.78
C LEU A 120 15.98 3.66 8.86
N GLN A 121 15.89 4.38 9.98
CA GLN A 121 16.80 4.20 11.12
C GLN A 121 16.64 2.83 11.78
N LEU A 122 15.40 2.34 11.92
CA LEU A 122 15.11 0.99 12.41
C LEU A 122 15.66 -0.10 11.46
N LEU A 123 15.73 0.17 10.15
CA LEU A 123 16.35 -0.74 9.18
C LEU A 123 17.88 -0.78 9.33
N ARG A 124 18.51 0.38 9.53
CA ARG A 124 19.98 0.50 9.63
C ARG A 124 20.55 -0.16 10.87
N THR A 125 19.81 -0.13 11.99
CA THR A 125 20.22 -0.81 13.22
C THR A 125 20.15 -2.33 13.12
N GLN A 126 19.59 -2.91 12.04
CA GLN A 126 19.39 -4.36 11.92
C GLN A 126 20.19 -5.10 10.83
N ARG A 127 20.92 -4.44 9.90
CA ARG A 127 22.16 -4.95 9.22
C ARG A 127 22.60 -4.14 7.98
N SER A 128 23.92 -3.97 7.88
CA SER A 128 24.87 -3.77 6.74
C SER A 128 24.48 -3.74 5.24
N GLY A 129 23.21 -3.72 4.81
CA GLY A 129 22.80 -3.80 3.39
C GLY A 129 22.36 -2.48 2.72
N TYR A 130 22.58 -1.33 3.37
CA TYR A 130 21.78 -0.11 3.13
C TYR A 130 22.23 0.78 1.96
N GLN A 131 23.48 0.70 1.50
CA GLN A 131 24.03 1.70 0.56
C GLN A 131 23.37 1.73 -0.84
N LYS A 132 22.55 0.74 -1.20
CA LYS A 132 21.92 0.66 -2.53
C LYS A 132 20.56 1.38 -2.64
N TYR A 133 19.90 1.75 -1.54
CA TYR A 133 18.46 2.08 -1.54
C TYR A 133 18.11 3.57 -1.45
N ALA A 134 19.07 4.43 -1.11
CA ALA A 134 18.83 5.88 -0.98
C ALA A 134 18.69 6.63 -2.32
N ARG A 135 18.84 5.95 -3.46
CA ARG A 135 18.76 6.55 -4.81
C ARG A 135 17.44 6.29 -5.55
N LEU A 136 16.44 5.71 -4.90
CA LEU A 136 15.18 5.27 -5.54
C LEU A 136 13.92 5.99 -5.02
N VAL A 137 14.09 7.06 -4.23
CA VAL A 137 13.01 8.04 -3.99
C VAL A 137 13.13 9.10 -5.09
#